data_AF-A0A4S4APN1-F1
#
_entry.id   AF-A0A4S4APN1-F1
#
_cell.length_a   1.000
_cell.length_b   1.000
_cell.length_c   1.000
_cell.angle_alpha   90.00
_cell.angle_beta   90.00
_cell.angle_gamma   90.00
#
_symmetry.space_group_name_H-M   'P 1'
#
loop_
_entity.id
_entity.type
_entity.pdbx_description
1 polymer ?
#
loop_
_entity_poly.entity_id
_entity_poly.type
_entity_poly.pdbx_seq_one_letter_code
_entity_poly.pdbx_strand_id
1 'polypeptide(L)'
;MSGEEPILSSNLAFMVQAMRPVARRLSKRLTTPAPRTVFEADMAGEAYMHVRTFGYALERISTAVNDLMEHVVGNAGSGEPEAQRWVGRLEAAADMAVGEYEWAESLSTAGDDMLVHDLLSWVCRHNLDELRDWLDQLIHTLDDPLGVIWRNGAPSDRPVELSVPLTFTEPPALERLRTVLAAREPHKSGIGLMGTLGLGVLGYWVVDCLSGDDE
;
A
#
# COMPACT_ATOMS: atom_id res chain seq x y z
N MET A 1 19.25 27.00 -28.44
CA MET A 1 18.28 27.06 -27.32
C MET A 1 18.95 26.31 -26.19
N SER A 2 19.45 27.03 -25.18
CA SER A 2 20.03 26.38 -23.99
C SER A 2 18.89 25.71 -23.24
N GLY A 3 18.80 24.40 -23.34
CA GLY A 3 17.86 23.62 -22.55
C GLY A 3 18.35 23.63 -21.11
N GLU A 4 17.74 24.46 -20.27
CA GLU A 4 17.81 24.26 -18.83
C GLU A 4 17.15 22.91 -18.55
N GLU A 5 17.96 21.91 -18.19
CA GLU A 5 17.44 20.68 -17.61
C GLU A 5 16.58 21.08 -16.40
N PRO A 6 15.33 20.59 -16.29
CA PRO A 6 14.55 20.80 -15.10
C PRO A 6 15.26 20.10 -13.95
N ILE A 7 15.89 20.90 -13.09
CA ILE A 7 16.56 20.40 -11.90
C ILE A 7 15.46 20.03 -10.91
N LEU A 8 15.34 18.74 -10.60
CA LEU A 8 14.49 18.27 -9.50
C LEU A 8 14.87 19.08 -8.25
N SER A 9 13.88 19.61 -7.54
CA SER A 9 14.16 20.31 -6.29
C SER A 9 14.86 19.36 -5.31
N SER A 10 15.84 19.86 -4.55
CA SER A 10 16.73 19.03 -3.74
C SER A 10 15.98 18.13 -2.74
N ASN A 11 14.86 18.60 -2.18
CA ASN A 11 13.93 17.84 -1.34
C ASN A 11 13.40 16.58 -2.03
N LEU A 12 13.02 16.66 -3.31
CA LEU A 12 12.56 15.50 -4.08
C LEU A 12 13.70 14.52 -4.34
N ALA A 13 14.91 15.02 -4.63
CA ALA A 13 16.08 14.16 -4.78
C ALA A 13 16.40 13.39 -3.48
N PHE A 14 16.33 14.05 -2.32
CA PHE A 14 16.49 13.38 -1.02
C PHE A 14 15.40 12.34 -0.75
N MET A 15 14.15 12.66 -1.07
CA MET A 15 13.03 11.73 -0.94
C MET A 15 13.25 10.46 -1.77
N VAL A 16 13.60 10.60 -3.06
CA VAL A 16 13.87 9.46 -3.95
C VAL A 16 15.02 8.61 -3.41
N GLN A 17 16.11 9.25 -2.97
CA GLN A 17 17.25 8.53 -2.40
C GLN A 17 16.84 7.72 -1.16
N ALA A 18 16.00 8.28 -0.29
CA ALA A 18 15.48 7.61 0.89
C ALA A 18 14.46 6.50 0.56
N MET A 19 13.66 6.63 -0.50
CA MET A 19 12.66 5.63 -0.89
C MET A 19 13.24 4.38 -1.55
N ARG A 20 14.33 4.52 -2.33
CA ARG A 20 14.97 3.38 -3.02
C ARG A 20 15.28 2.17 -2.12
N PRO A 21 15.83 2.32 -0.90
CA PRO A 21 16.01 1.17 -0.01
C PRO A 21 14.69 0.57 0.47
N VAL A 22 13.63 1.36 0.65
CA VAL A 22 12.29 0.88 1.03
C VAL A 22 11.70 0.01 -0.08
N ALA A 23 11.70 0.49 -1.32
CA ALA A 23 11.21 -0.26 -2.49
C ALA A 23 11.97 -1.58 -2.69
N ARG A 24 13.31 -1.54 -2.55
CA ARG A 24 14.16 -2.74 -2.62
C ARG A 24 13.86 -3.73 -1.49
N ARG A 25 13.64 -3.27 -0.27
CA ARG A 25 13.30 -4.14 0.86
C ARG A 25 11.93 -4.77 0.68
N LEU A 26 10.92 -3.99 0.32
CA LEU A 26 9.57 -4.48 0.05
C LEU A 26 9.61 -5.58 -1.03
N SER A 27 10.23 -5.31 -2.17
CA SER A 27 10.41 -6.29 -3.26
C SER A 27 11.10 -7.57 -2.81
N LYS A 28 12.16 -7.45 -1.99
CA LYS A 28 12.87 -8.60 -1.44
C LYS A 28 11.98 -9.42 -0.51
N ARG A 29 11.23 -8.78 0.39
CA ARG A 29 10.34 -9.48 1.34
C ARG A 29 9.20 -10.19 0.61
N LEU A 30 8.59 -9.57 -0.41
CA LEU A 30 7.54 -10.19 -1.21
C LEU A 30 8.00 -11.38 -2.06
N THR A 31 9.29 -11.51 -2.34
CA THR A 31 9.86 -12.64 -3.10
C THR A 31 10.44 -13.72 -2.19
N THR A 32 10.56 -13.46 -0.90
CA THR A 32 11.12 -14.39 0.08
C THR A 32 9.98 -15.18 0.71
N PRO A 33 9.95 -16.52 0.57
CA PRO A 33 8.92 -17.33 1.23
C PRO A 33 9.00 -17.21 2.75
N ALA A 34 7.85 -17.05 3.41
CA ALA A 34 7.79 -17.07 4.87
C ALA A 34 8.02 -18.51 5.39
N PRO A 35 8.78 -18.69 6.48
CA PRO A 35 8.90 -20.00 7.12
C PRO A 35 7.57 -20.40 7.73
N ARG A 36 7.12 -21.64 7.49
CA ARG A 36 5.86 -22.14 8.03
C ARG A 36 5.95 -22.41 9.54
N THR A 37 4.87 -22.11 10.25
CA THR A 37 4.66 -22.48 11.65
C THR A 37 4.42 -23.98 11.77
N VAL A 38 4.66 -24.52 12.96
CA VAL A 38 4.46 -25.96 13.26
C VAL A 38 3.03 -26.23 13.74
N PHE A 39 2.28 -25.20 14.10
CA PHE A 39 0.93 -25.30 14.66
C PHE A 39 -0.11 -25.00 13.59
N GLU A 40 -1.14 -25.85 13.51
CA GLU A 40 -2.29 -25.61 12.66
C GLU A 40 -3.13 -24.46 13.22
N ALA A 41 -3.38 -23.45 12.39
CA ALA A 41 -4.14 -22.26 12.77
C ALA A 41 -5.65 -22.46 12.54
N ASP A 42 -6.49 -21.91 13.44
CA ASP A 42 -7.92 -21.74 13.19
C ASP A 42 -8.13 -20.52 12.26
N MET A 43 -8.18 -20.79 10.96
CA MET A 43 -8.19 -19.74 9.95
C MET A 43 -9.43 -18.84 9.99
N ALA A 44 -10.55 -19.29 10.56
CA ALA A 44 -11.75 -18.45 10.63
C ALA A 44 -11.58 -17.28 11.61
N GLY A 45 -11.02 -17.56 12.79
CA GLY A 45 -10.70 -16.52 13.79
C GLY A 45 -9.52 -15.66 13.37
N GLU A 46 -8.48 -16.28 12.85
CA GLU A 46 -7.26 -15.58 12.43
C GLU A 46 -7.53 -14.66 11.24
N ALA A 47 -8.20 -15.13 10.18
CA ALA A 47 -8.42 -14.30 8.98
C ALA A 47 -9.15 -12.97 9.29
N TYR A 48 -10.10 -12.96 10.23
CA TYR A 48 -10.77 -11.73 10.66
C TYR A 48 -9.79 -10.73 11.28
N MET A 49 -8.96 -11.20 12.21
CA MET A 49 -7.96 -10.38 12.88
C MET A 49 -6.94 -9.84 11.89
N HIS A 50 -6.50 -10.67 10.93
CA HIS A 50 -5.54 -10.28 9.91
C HIS A 50 -6.07 -9.26 8.92
N VAL A 51 -7.28 -9.46 8.39
CA VAL A 51 -7.90 -8.46 7.48
C VAL A 51 -8.01 -7.10 8.18
N ARG A 52 -8.37 -7.08 9.47
CA ARG A 52 -8.47 -5.84 10.23
C ARG A 52 -7.12 -5.17 10.47
N THR A 53 -6.12 -5.93 10.94
CA THR A 53 -4.78 -5.38 11.22
C THR A 53 -4.09 -4.93 9.93
N PHE A 54 -4.25 -5.69 8.85
CA PHE A 54 -3.75 -5.33 7.53
C PHE A 54 -4.43 -4.06 7.00
N GLY A 55 -5.76 -3.93 7.12
CA GLY A 55 -6.48 -2.72 6.77
C GLY A 55 -5.95 -1.48 7.52
N TYR A 56 -5.70 -1.60 8.82
CA TYR A 56 -5.07 -0.54 9.61
C TYR A 56 -3.65 -0.19 9.11
N ALA A 57 -2.86 -1.19 8.71
CA ALA A 57 -1.53 -0.95 8.16
C ALA A 57 -1.60 -0.18 6.83
N LEU A 58 -2.55 -0.52 5.96
CA LEU A 58 -2.79 0.21 4.71
C LEU A 58 -3.24 1.66 5.00
N GLU A 59 -4.15 1.90 5.94
CA GLU A 59 -4.57 3.27 6.31
C GLU A 59 -3.36 4.12 6.74
N ARG A 60 -2.46 3.53 7.53
CA ARG A 60 -1.21 4.19 7.94
C ARG A 60 -0.27 4.47 6.77
N ILE A 61 -0.24 3.59 5.77
CA ILE A 61 0.52 3.85 4.53
C ILE A 61 -0.05 5.09 3.84
N SER A 62 -1.37 5.15 3.64
CA SER A 62 -2.02 6.31 3.03
C SER A 62 -1.74 7.60 3.80
N THR A 63 -1.87 7.59 5.13
CA THR A 63 -1.50 8.73 5.98
C THR A 63 -0.02 9.11 5.80
N ALA A 64 0.89 8.14 5.82
CA ALA A 64 2.32 8.41 5.68
C ALA A 64 2.69 8.98 4.29
N VAL A 65 1.97 8.57 3.24
CA VAL A 65 2.13 9.15 1.89
C VAL A 65 1.62 10.59 1.88
N ASN A 66 0.44 10.87 2.44
CA ASN A 66 -0.09 12.23 2.50
C ASN A 66 0.82 13.18 3.30
N ASP A 67 1.27 12.73 4.47
CA ASP A 67 2.25 13.44 5.30
C ASP A 67 3.56 13.73 4.52
N LEU A 68 4.03 12.76 3.73
CA LEU A 68 5.24 12.93 2.91
C LEU A 68 5.03 13.96 1.78
N MET A 69 3.86 13.92 1.12
CA MET A 69 3.50 14.90 0.11
C MET A 69 3.40 16.31 0.71
N GLU A 70 2.76 16.46 1.86
CA GLU A 70 2.62 17.75 2.55
C GLU A 70 3.98 18.31 3.00
N HIS A 71 4.76 17.51 3.73
CA HIS A 71 5.93 18.01 4.45
C HIS A 71 7.24 17.95 3.67
N VAL A 72 7.33 17.14 2.62
CA VAL A 72 8.54 17.07 1.78
C VAL A 72 8.27 17.70 0.42
N VAL A 73 7.22 17.28 -0.29
CA VAL A 73 6.94 17.80 -1.63
C VAL A 73 6.43 19.24 -1.57
N GLY A 74 5.48 19.53 -0.67
CA GLY A 74 4.92 20.87 -0.47
C GLY A 74 5.86 21.88 0.18
N ASN A 75 6.99 21.43 0.76
CA ASN A 75 7.93 22.27 1.47
C ASN A 75 9.31 22.31 0.78
N ALA A 76 9.54 23.35 -0.03
CA ALA A 76 10.81 23.56 -0.74
C ALA A 76 12.03 23.74 0.20
N GLY A 77 11.80 24.05 1.48
CA GLY A 77 12.86 24.14 2.50
C GLY A 77 13.23 22.79 3.14
N SER A 78 12.55 21.71 2.76
CA SER A 78 12.78 20.39 3.35
C SER A 78 14.16 19.86 3.00
N GLY A 79 14.95 19.60 4.04
CA GLY A 79 16.28 19.03 3.91
C GLY A 79 16.27 17.51 3.93
N GLU A 80 17.43 16.92 3.65
CA GLU A 80 17.64 15.46 3.71
C GLU A 80 17.13 14.79 5.00
N PRO A 81 17.36 15.32 6.22
CA PRO A 81 16.90 14.67 7.44
C PRO A 81 15.37 14.61 7.55
N GLU A 82 14.68 15.60 7.00
CA GLU A 82 13.21 15.64 7.00
C GLU A 82 12.64 14.64 5.99
N ALA A 83 13.20 14.59 4.78
CA ALA A 83 12.86 13.56 3.80
C ALA A 83 13.07 12.15 4.36
N GLN A 84 14.20 11.88 5.01
CA GLN A 84 14.47 10.59 5.67
C GLN A 84 13.46 10.28 6.79
N ARG A 85 13.08 11.28 7.60
CA ARG A 85 12.10 11.11 8.68
C ARG A 85 10.74 10.68 8.15
N TRP A 86 10.25 11.36 7.11
CA TRP A 86 8.93 11.07 6.54
C TRP A 86 8.92 9.77 5.76
N VAL A 87 9.96 9.49 4.97
CA VAL A 87 10.12 8.17 4.32
C VAL A 87 10.23 7.05 5.36
N GLY A 88 10.90 7.27 6.50
CA GLY A 88 10.95 6.29 7.59
C GLY A 88 9.58 5.99 8.22
N ARG A 89 8.64 6.94 8.23
CA ARG A 89 7.25 6.68 8.66
C ARG A 89 6.50 5.80 7.66
N LEU A 90 6.67 6.08 6.36
CA LEU A 90 6.13 5.24 5.30
C LEU A 90 6.70 3.81 5.37
N GLU A 91 8.02 3.70 5.56
CA GLU A 91 8.71 2.42 5.74
C GLU A 91 8.15 1.64 6.93
N ALA A 92 7.94 2.29 8.08
CA ALA A 92 7.37 1.63 9.25
C ALA A 92 5.92 1.15 9.03
N ALA A 93 5.12 1.90 8.27
CA ALA A 93 3.77 1.49 7.91
C ALA A 93 3.78 0.31 6.92
N ALA A 94 4.66 0.35 5.91
CA ALA A 94 4.89 -0.75 4.98
C ALA A 94 5.39 -2.01 5.69
N ASP A 95 6.33 -1.87 6.63
CA ASP A 95 6.87 -3.01 7.40
C ASP A 95 5.79 -3.68 8.27
N MET A 96 4.81 -2.93 8.76
CA MET A 96 3.63 -3.47 9.44
C MET A 96 2.78 -4.31 8.48
N ALA A 97 2.44 -3.76 7.30
CA ALA A 97 1.65 -4.48 6.29
C ALA A 97 2.35 -5.76 5.81
N VAL A 98 3.67 -5.70 5.57
CA VAL A 98 4.46 -6.88 5.19
C VAL A 98 4.54 -7.89 6.34
N GLY A 99 4.61 -7.43 7.59
CA GLY A 99 4.58 -8.33 8.75
C GLY A 99 3.29 -9.15 8.82
N GLU A 100 2.14 -8.54 8.53
CA GLU A 100 0.85 -9.23 8.46
C GLU A 100 0.79 -10.25 7.30
N TYR A 101 1.34 -9.89 6.14
CA TYR A 101 1.46 -10.82 5.00
C TYR A 101 2.37 -12.01 5.31
N GLU A 102 3.57 -11.76 5.84
CA GLU A 102 4.51 -12.82 6.21
C GLU A 102 3.95 -13.71 7.31
N TRP A 103 3.20 -13.14 8.25
CA TRP A 103 2.48 -13.91 9.25
C TRP A 103 1.43 -14.81 8.60
N ALA A 104 0.59 -14.27 7.71
CA ALA A 104 -0.44 -15.03 7.02
C ALA A 104 0.16 -16.21 6.22
N GLU A 105 1.23 -15.95 5.47
CA GLU A 105 1.98 -16.97 4.72
C GLU A 105 2.68 -18.01 5.60
N SER A 106 2.96 -17.67 6.86
CA SER A 106 3.60 -18.59 7.79
C SER A 106 2.63 -19.62 8.34
N LEU A 107 1.30 -19.42 8.27
CA LEU A 107 0.36 -20.32 8.93
C LEU A 107 0.33 -21.70 8.29
N SER A 108 0.54 -22.72 9.11
CA SER A 108 0.23 -24.09 8.70
C SER A 108 -1.28 -24.29 8.69
N THR A 109 -1.82 -24.75 7.57
CA THR A 109 -3.24 -25.02 7.39
C THR A 109 -3.46 -26.37 6.73
N ALA A 110 -4.60 -26.99 7.02
CA ALA A 110 -5.00 -28.28 6.47
C ALA A 110 -6.49 -28.26 6.10
N GLY A 111 -6.87 -29.10 5.13
CA GLY A 111 -8.26 -29.24 4.73
C GLY A 111 -8.86 -27.93 4.22
N ASP A 112 -10.08 -27.60 4.67
CA ASP A 112 -10.81 -26.43 4.21
C ASP A 112 -10.10 -25.11 4.58
N ASP A 113 -9.28 -25.08 5.63
CA ASP A 113 -8.54 -23.89 6.07
C ASP A 113 -7.48 -23.43 5.06
N MET A 114 -6.99 -24.33 4.20
CA MET A 114 -6.08 -23.96 3.11
C MET A 114 -6.69 -22.94 2.16
N LEU A 115 -7.98 -23.04 1.86
CA LEU A 115 -8.63 -22.08 0.97
C LEU A 115 -8.70 -20.69 1.62
N VAL A 116 -8.98 -20.60 2.92
CA VAL A 116 -9.03 -19.31 3.63
C VAL A 116 -7.64 -18.69 3.70
N HIS A 117 -6.62 -19.51 3.99
CA HIS A 117 -5.23 -19.09 3.94
C HIS A 117 -4.85 -18.53 2.57
N ASP A 118 -5.07 -19.27 1.50
CA ASP A 118 -4.68 -18.86 0.15
C ASP A 118 -5.38 -17.55 -0.25
N LEU A 119 -6.66 -17.40 0.10
CA LEU A 119 -7.40 -16.17 -0.18
C LEU A 119 -6.89 -14.98 0.66
N LEU A 120 -6.60 -15.19 1.94
CA LEU A 120 -6.04 -14.15 2.82
C LEU A 120 -4.67 -13.68 2.33
N SER A 121 -3.77 -14.63 2.05
CA SER A 121 -2.45 -14.35 1.49
C SER A 121 -2.54 -13.58 0.18
N TRP A 122 -3.49 -13.95 -0.70
CA TRP A 122 -3.71 -13.27 -1.96
C TRP A 122 -4.17 -11.82 -1.77
N VAL A 123 -5.11 -11.58 -0.84
CA VAL A 123 -5.59 -10.24 -0.48
C VAL A 123 -4.45 -9.35 0.01
N CYS A 124 -3.63 -9.85 0.93
CA CYS A 124 -2.48 -9.11 1.45
C CYS A 124 -1.45 -8.86 0.35
N ARG A 125 -1.15 -9.88 -0.44
CA ARG A 125 -0.17 -9.81 -1.53
C ARG A 125 -0.53 -8.77 -2.58
N HIS A 126 -1.79 -8.75 -3.03
CA HIS A 126 -2.31 -7.80 -4.02
C HIS A 126 -1.99 -6.36 -3.62
N ASN A 127 -2.37 -5.95 -2.41
CA ASN A 127 -2.13 -4.58 -1.94
C ASN A 127 -0.63 -4.27 -1.79
N LEU A 128 0.18 -5.23 -1.34
CA LEU A 128 1.63 -5.02 -1.23
C LEU A 128 2.32 -4.93 -2.59
N ASP A 129 1.83 -5.65 -3.59
CA ASP A 129 2.28 -5.50 -4.98
C ASP A 129 1.89 -4.12 -5.53
N GLU A 130 0.67 -3.61 -5.25
CA GLU A 130 0.28 -2.24 -5.61
C GLU A 130 1.17 -1.17 -4.97
N LEU A 131 1.49 -1.31 -3.67
CA LEU A 131 2.42 -0.42 -2.98
C LEU A 131 3.83 -0.48 -3.60
N ARG A 132 4.32 -1.68 -3.93
CA ARG A 132 5.61 -1.85 -4.61
C ARG A 132 5.62 -1.15 -5.95
N ASP A 133 4.62 -1.41 -6.77
CA ASP A 133 4.54 -0.90 -8.13
C ASP A 133 4.40 0.63 -8.12
N TRP A 134 3.66 1.19 -7.15
CA TRP A 134 3.60 2.63 -6.93
C TRP A 134 4.95 3.22 -6.52
N LEU A 135 5.68 2.60 -5.56
CA LEU A 135 7.00 3.06 -5.15
C LEU A 135 7.99 3.06 -6.34
N ASP A 136 7.98 2.00 -7.13
CA ASP A 136 8.83 1.87 -8.32
C ASP A 136 8.45 2.91 -9.38
N GLN A 137 7.16 3.14 -9.62
CA GLN A 137 6.68 4.17 -10.54
C GLN A 137 7.09 5.57 -10.09
N LEU A 138 6.95 5.88 -8.79
CA LEU A 138 7.32 7.17 -8.22
C LEU A 138 8.83 7.42 -8.36
N ILE A 139 9.66 6.46 -7.96
CA ILE A 139 11.12 6.54 -8.10
C ILE A 139 11.51 6.73 -9.56
N HIS A 140 10.97 5.92 -10.47
CA HIS A 140 11.27 6.00 -11.91
C HIS A 140 10.85 7.34 -12.50
N THR A 141 9.68 7.86 -12.08
CA THR A 141 9.16 9.16 -12.55
C THR A 141 10.02 10.32 -12.11
N LEU A 142 10.55 10.28 -10.89
CA LEU A 142 11.40 11.33 -10.35
C LEU A 142 12.87 11.20 -10.78
N ASP A 143 13.34 10.01 -11.15
CA ASP A 143 14.67 9.80 -11.71
C ASP A 143 14.80 10.28 -13.18
N ASP A 144 13.70 10.22 -13.95
CA ASP A 144 13.65 10.71 -15.34
C ASP A 144 12.34 11.48 -15.63
N PRO A 145 12.15 12.66 -15.04
CA PRO A 145 10.92 13.44 -15.19
C PRO A 145 10.72 13.88 -16.65
N LEU A 146 11.79 14.23 -17.38
CA LEU A 146 11.72 14.62 -18.79
C LEU A 146 11.30 13.46 -19.69
N GLY A 147 11.86 12.27 -19.49
CA GLY A 147 11.46 11.09 -20.25
C GLY A 147 10.02 10.67 -19.98
N VAL A 148 9.46 10.96 -18.80
CA VAL A 148 8.02 10.81 -18.55
C VAL A 148 7.21 11.86 -19.30
N ILE A 149 7.59 13.14 -19.22
CA ILE A 149 6.90 14.25 -19.91
C ILE A 149 6.87 14.03 -21.44
N TRP A 150 8.02 13.64 -22.02
CA TRP A 150 8.12 13.37 -23.46
C TRP A 150 7.33 12.14 -23.90
N ARG A 151 7.32 11.06 -23.11
CA ARG A 151 6.47 9.89 -23.40
C ARG A 151 4.98 10.23 -23.33
N ASN A 152 4.61 11.17 -22.46
CA ASN A 152 3.24 11.64 -22.32
C ASN A 152 2.86 12.72 -23.36
N GLY A 153 3.77 13.10 -24.27
CA GLY A 153 3.49 14.01 -25.38
C GLY A 153 3.25 15.47 -24.98
N ALA A 154 3.66 15.88 -23.78
CA ALA A 154 3.41 17.23 -23.27
C ALA A 154 4.48 18.24 -23.77
N PRO A 155 4.08 19.43 -24.27
CA PRO A 155 5.00 20.52 -24.60
C PRO A 155 5.75 21.02 -23.35
N SER A 156 7.07 21.20 -23.47
CA SER A 156 8.01 21.54 -22.37
C SER A 156 7.92 22.99 -21.86
N ASP A 157 7.01 23.79 -22.40
CA ASP A 157 6.92 25.24 -22.23
C ASP A 157 5.96 25.69 -21.11
N ARG A 158 5.41 24.74 -20.34
CA ARG A 158 4.62 25.01 -19.13
C ARG A 158 5.09 24.17 -17.95
N PRO A 159 4.89 24.64 -16.70
CA PRO A 159 5.07 23.79 -15.52
C PRO A 159 4.24 22.52 -15.67
N VAL A 160 4.88 21.35 -15.60
CA VAL A 160 4.20 20.05 -15.68
C VAL A 160 4.02 19.52 -14.27
N GLU A 161 2.76 19.29 -13.89
CA GLU A 161 2.43 18.55 -12.68
C GLU A 161 2.63 17.05 -12.93
N LEU A 162 3.52 16.44 -12.16
CA LEU A 162 3.71 14.99 -12.16
C LEU A 162 2.78 14.37 -11.11
N SER A 163 1.74 13.68 -11.57
CA SER A 163 0.82 12.96 -10.70
C SER A 163 1.17 11.47 -10.67
N VAL A 164 1.46 10.95 -9.47
CA VAL A 164 1.69 9.52 -9.22
C VAL A 164 0.81 9.09 -8.04
N PRO A 165 -0.50 8.92 -8.25
CA PRO A 165 -1.43 8.59 -7.17
C PRO A 165 -1.16 7.18 -6.65
N LEU A 166 -1.20 7.01 -5.33
CA LEU A 166 -1.32 5.69 -4.72
C LEU A 166 -2.81 5.38 -4.59
N THR A 167 -3.27 4.33 -5.27
CA THR A 167 -4.64 3.84 -5.18
C THR A 167 -4.59 2.34 -4.95
N PHE A 168 -5.15 1.91 -3.83
CA PHE A 168 -5.35 0.49 -3.58
C PHE A 168 -6.67 0.06 -4.20
N THR A 169 -6.64 -0.99 -5.01
CA THR A 169 -7.86 -1.53 -5.63
C THR A 169 -8.40 -2.68 -4.81
N GLU A 170 -9.71 -2.94 -4.93
CA GLU A 170 -10.31 -4.08 -4.22
C GLU A 170 -9.67 -5.38 -4.71
N PRO A 171 -9.05 -6.19 -3.82
CA PRO A 171 -8.39 -7.42 -4.23
C PRO A 171 -9.41 -8.42 -4.78
N PRO A 172 -9.27 -8.94 -6.02
CA PRO A 172 -10.14 -9.99 -6.57
C PRO A 172 -10.49 -11.18 -5.66
N ALA A 173 -9.59 -11.62 -4.77
CA ALA A 173 -9.87 -12.71 -3.84
C ALA A 173 -10.74 -12.32 -2.63
N LEU A 174 -10.92 -11.03 -2.37
CA LEU A 174 -11.57 -10.52 -1.16
C LEU A 174 -13.05 -10.93 -1.08
N GLU A 175 -13.79 -10.84 -2.18
CA GLU A 175 -15.21 -11.22 -2.19
C GLU A 175 -15.40 -12.72 -1.92
N ARG A 176 -14.48 -13.53 -2.47
CA ARG A 176 -14.47 -14.97 -2.20
C ARG A 176 -14.09 -15.26 -0.75
N LEU A 177 -13.13 -14.52 -0.18
CA LEU A 177 -12.77 -14.63 1.23
C LEU A 177 -13.97 -14.32 2.14
N ARG A 178 -14.67 -13.21 1.89
CA ARG A 178 -15.89 -12.83 2.62
C ARG A 178 -16.93 -13.95 2.57
N THR A 179 -17.18 -14.50 1.39
CA THR A 179 -18.15 -15.58 1.19
C THR A 179 -17.78 -16.83 2.00
N VAL A 180 -16.51 -17.25 1.97
CA VAL A 180 -16.05 -18.44 2.70
C VAL A 180 -16.11 -18.23 4.21
N LEU A 181 -15.73 -17.04 4.69
CA LEU A 181 -15.82 -16.71 6.12
C LEU A 181 -17.27 -16.65 6.60
N ALA A 182 -18.17 -16.04 5.82
CA ALA A 182 -19.60 -15.98 6.15
C ALA A 182 -20.25 -17.37 6.24
N ALA A 183 -19.85 -18.31 5.37
CA ALA A 183 -20.34 -19.68 5.40
C ALA A 183 -19.88 -20.48 6.63
N ARG A 184 -18.83 -20.01 7.33
CA ARG A 184 -18.26 -20.65 8.52
C ARG A 184 -18.74 -20.06 9.83
N GLU A 185 -19.32 -18.86 9.82
CA GLU A 185 -19.92 -18.30 11.03
C GLU A 185 -21.18 -19.11 11.41
N PRO A 186 -21.22 -19.77 12.58
CA PRO A 186 -22.44 -20.39 13.06
C PRO A 186 -23.48 -19.28 13.25
N HIS A 187 -24.68 -19.46 12.70
CA HIS A 187 -25.82 -18.54 12.78
C HIS A 187 -26.17 -18.13 14.23
N LYS A 188 -25.41 -17.20 14.82
CA LYS A 188 -25.82 -16.47 16.01
C LYS A 188 -26.51 -15.21 15.52
N SER A 189 -27.83 -15.32 15.44
CA SER A 189 -28.79 -14.25 15.25
C SER A 189 -28.49 -13.06 16.16
N GLY A 190 -27.89 -12.01 15.60
CA GLY A 190 -27.64 -10.74 16.28
C GLY A 190 -26.64 -9.94 15.46
N ILE A 191 -27.15 -8.97 14.68
CA ILE A 191 -26.43 -7.94 13.89
C ILE A 191 -24.92 -8.27 13.78
N GLY A 192 -24.62 -9.27 12.95
CA GLY A 192 -23.34 -9.96 12.97
C GLY A 192 -22.21 -9.05 12.50
N LEU A 193 -21.05 -9.24 13.12
CA LEU A 193 -19.74 -8.62 12.88
C LEU A 193 -19.39 -8.28 11.40
N MET A 194 -19.97 -8.97 10.42
CA MET A 194 -19.86 -8.64 9.00
C MET A 194 -20.48 -7.29 8.62
N GLY A 195 -21.49 -6.81 9.34
CA GLY A 195 -22.07 -5.47 9.14
C GLY A 195 -21.09 -4.34 9.47
N THR A 196 -20.13 -4.58 10.38
CA THR A 196 -19.08 -3.61 10.72
C THR A 196 -17.89 -3.63 9.75
N LEU A 197 -17.53 -4.80 9.20
CA LEU A 197 -16.46 -4.88 8.19
C LEU A 197 -16.91 -4.44 6.79
N GLY A 198 -18.16 -4.74 6.41
CA GLY A 198 -18.72 -4.35 5.10
C GLY A 198 -18.95 -2.84 4.93
N LEU A 199 -19.13 -2.09 6.03
CA LEU A 199 -19.36 -0.65 6.02
C LEU A 199 -18.17 0.18 6.54
N GLY A 200 -17.38 -0.35 7.49
CA GLY A 200 -16.33 0.43 8.16
C GLY A 200 -14.95 0.33 7.51
N VAL A 201 -14.56 -0.85 7.01
CA VAL A 201 -13.16 -1.09 6.61
C VAL A 201 -12.92 -0.92 5.12
N LEU A 202 -13.96 -0.89 4.28
CA LEU A 202 -13.81 -0.79 2.81
C LEU A 202 -14.62 0.33 2.15
N GLY A 203 -15.64 0.87 2.82
CA GLY A 203 -16.31 2.10 2.38
C GLY A 203 -15.40 3.33 2.40
N TYR A 204 -14.29 3.30 3.15
CA TYR A 204 -13.34 4.41 3.24
C TYR A 204 -12.22 4.36 2.19
N TRP A 205 -11.95 3.20 1.56
CA TRP A 205 -10.86 3.05 0.57
C TRP A 205 -11.14 3.70 -0.80
N VAL A 206 -12.40 4.04 -1.08
CA VAL A 206 -12.84 4.63 -2.36
C VAL A 206 -13.23 6.11 -2.23
N VAL A 207 -13.51 6.60 -1.01
CA VAL A 207 -14.19 7.90 -0.83
C VAL A 207 -13.25 9.11 -0.80
N ASP A 208 -11.96 8.93 -0.49
CA ASP A 208 -11.03 10.07 -0.33
C ASP A 208 -10.39 10.58 -1.66
N CYS A 209 -10.62 9.90 -2.79
CA CYS A 209 -10.16 10.38 -4.11
C CYS A 209 -11.25 11.01 -4.98
N LEU A 210 -12.48 11.17 -4.47
CA LEU A 210 -13.61 11.78 -5.21
C LEU A 210 -14.24 13.00 -4.54
N SER A 211 -13.75 13.41 -3.36
CA SER A 211 -14.16 14.68 -2.73
C SER A 211 -13.14 15.76 -3.05
N GLY A 212 -12.96 16.04 -4.35
CA GLY A 212 -12.42 17.31 -4.77
C GLY A 212 -13.48 18.37 -4.48
N ASP A 213 -13.12 19.32 -3.61
CA ASP A 213 -13.93 20.49 -3.27
C ASP A 213 -14.45 21.18 -4.54
N ASP A 214 -15.76 21.14 -4.74
CA ASP A 214 -16.50 22.22 -5.39
C ASP A 214 -17.01 23.14 -4.27
N GLU A 215 -16.25 24.18 -3.93
CA GLU A 215 -16.74 25.51 -3.51
C GLU A 215 -15.63 26.57 -3.50
#